data_AF-A0A7C4RDE4-F1
#
_entry.id   AF-A0A7C4RDE4-F1
#
_cell.length_a   1.000
_cell.length_b   1.000
_cell.length_c   1.000
_cell.angle_alpha   90.00
_cell.angle_beta   90.00
_cell.angle_gamma   90.00
#
_symmetry.space_group_name_H-M   'P 1'
#
loop_
_entity.id
_entity.type
_entity.pdbx_description
1 polymer ?
#
loop_
_entity_poly.entity_id
_entity_poly.type
_entity_poly.pdbx_seq_one_letter_code
_entity_poly.pdbx_strand_id
1 'polypeptide(L)'
;MLPKHESKTKRSYITFYNNEAESVLKQWLKFRPKNTERLFPMRTNRKHRVFFDARKKTGINITPQILREWFACEMGRLGVPDRYVDAFCGRVPRSVLARHYTDFSPEKLKEIYDKAGLKVLN
;
A
#
# COMPACT_ATOMS: atom_id res chain seq x y z
N MET A 1 -6.82 14.88 2.21
CA MET A 1 -6.71 15.07 0.74
C MET A 1 -7.39 13.90 0.04
N LEU A 2 -8.54 14.10 -0.59
CA LEU A 2 -9.19 13.07 -1.42
C LEU A 2 -8.60 13.12 -2.84
N PRO A 3 -8.31 11.97 -3.47
CA PRO A 3 -7.68 11.97 -4.78
C PRO A 3 -8.66 12.41 -5.89
N LYS A 4 -8.21 13.32 -6.76
CA LYS A 4 -9.02 14.03 -7.77
C LYS A 4 -9.30 13.26 -9.07
N HIS A 5 -8.98 11.97 -9.17
CA HIS A 5 -9.13 11.20 -10.41
C HIS A 5 -10.18 10.09 -10.26
N GLU A 6 -11.34 10.28 -10.87
CA GLU A 6 -12.44 9.32 -10.90
C GLU A 6 -12.62 8.82 -12.34
N SER A 7 -12.27 7.57 -12.63
CA SER A 7 -12.65 6.94 -13.90
C SER A 7 -13.80 5.95 -13.65
N LYS A 8 -14.63 5.70 -14.69
CA LYS A 8 -15.75 4.75 -14.64
C LYS A 8 -15.37 3.37 -14.08
N THR A 9 -14.11 2.95 -14.24
CA THR A 9 -13.62 1.62 -13.83
C THR A 9 -12.61 1.65 -12.69
N LYS A 10 -12.02 2.81 -12.37
CA LYS A 10 -10.99 2.96 -11.33
C LYS A 10 -11.18 4.28 -10.59
N ARG A 11 -11.67 4.19 -9.36
CA ARG A 11 -11.66 5.32 -8.43
C ARG A 11 -10.29 5.41 -7.78
N SER A 12 -9.79 6.63 -7.65
CA SER A 12 -8.60 6.85 -6.85
C SER A 12 -8.89 6.55 -5.39
N TYR A 13 -7.94 5.91 -4.72
CA TYR A 13 -8.08 5.48 -3.34
C TYR A 13 -6.87 5.95 -2.52
N ILE A 14 -7.02 6.00 -1.21
CA ILE A 14 -5.95 6.40 -0.28
C ILE A 14 -5.54 5.15 0.49
N THR A 15 -4.23 5.01 0.71
CA THR A 15 -3.70 4.03 1.65
C THR A 15 -2.66 4.71 2.54
N PHE A 16 -2.25 4.00 3.58
CA PHE A 16 -1.36 4.50 4.62
C PHE A 16 -0.03 3.76 4.56
N TYR A 17 0.97 4.34 5.22
CA TYR A 17 2.29 3.73 5.39
C TYR A 17 2.77 4.00 6.81
N ASN A 18 3.56 3.08 7.36
CA ASN A 18 4.09 3.20 8.72
C ASN A 18 5.36 4.06 8.77
N ASN A 19 5.88 4.31 9.98
CA ASN A 19 7.06 5.15 10.21
C ASN A 19 8.33 4.59 9.53
N GLU A 20 8.46 3.27 9.43
CA GLU A 20 9.60 2.62 8.76
C GLU A 20 9.58 2.95 7.25
N ALA A 21 8.42 2.78 6.62
CA ALA A 21 8.23 3.14 5.22
C ALA A 21 8.42 4.65 5.00
N GLU A 22 7.98 5.50 5.93
CA GLU A 22 8.23 6.95 5.87
C GLU A 22 9.73 7.26 5.88
N SER A 23 10.50 6.63 6.77
CA SER A 23 11.95 6.82 6.86
C SER A 23 12.65 6.44 5.56
N VAL A 24 12.32 5.28 4.99
CA VAL A 24 12.88 4.82 3.71
C VAL A 24 12.44 5.74 2.56
N LEU A 25 11.18 6.21 2.57
CA LEU A 25 10.67 7.13 1.55
C LEU A 25 11.38 8.49 1.61
N LYS A 26 11.61 9.04 2.80
CA LYS A 26 12.38 10.28 2.99
C LYS A 26 13.81 10.14 2.48
N GLN A 27 14.44 8.98 2.69
CA GLN A 27 15.76 8.70 2.12
C GLN A 27 15.70 8.67 0.59
N TRP A 28 14.74 7.95 0.01
CA TRP A 28 14.54 7.92 -1.44
C TRP A 28 14.33 9.31 -2.05
N LEU A 29 13.52 10.16 -1.41
CA LEU A 29 13.22 11.51 -1.88
C LEU A 29 14.46 12.40 -2.01
N LYS A 30 15.53 12.16 -1.23
CA LYS A 30 16.81 12.87 -1.35
C LYS A 30 17.54 12.54 -2.65
N PHE A 31 17.42 11.30 -3.14
CA PHE A 31 18.12 10.78 -4.32
C PHE A 31 17.26 10.73 -5.59
N ARG A 32 15.94 10.90 -5.44
CA ARG A 32 14.99 10.79 -6.55
C ARG A 32 15.28 11.81 -7.66
N PRO A 33 15.24 11.40 -8.95
CA PRO A 33 15.31 12.33 -10.07
C PRO A 33 14.21 13.40 -10.01
N LYS A 34 14.58 14.68 -10.09
CA LYS A 34 13.66 15.83 -10.02
C LYS A 34 13.03 16.21 -11.36
N ASN A 35 13.40 15.53 -12.45
CA ASN A 35 12.93 15.82 -13.81
C ASN A 35 11.54 15.26 -14.13
N THR A 36 10.79 14.82 -13.11
CA THR A 36 9.49 14.15 -13.30
C THR A 36 8.65 14.28 -12.04
N GLU A 37 7.35 14.43 -12.20
CA GLU A 37 6.39 14.49 -11.09
C GLU A 37 6.13 13.10 -10.45
N ARG A 38 6.50 12.00 -11.11
CA ARG A 38 6.26 10.63 -10.61
C ARG A 38 7.14 10.25 -9.43
N LEU A 39 6.54 9.87 -8.30
CA LEU A 39 7.25 9.46 -7.08
C LEU A 39 8.31 8.37 -7.33
N PHE A 40 7.99 7.40 -8.18
CA PHE A 40 8.91 6.37 -8.65
C PHE A 40 8.97 6.41 -10.19
N PRO A 41 9.95 7.10 -10.80
CA PRO A 41 10.08 7.23 -12.24
C PRO A 41 10.73 5.99 -12.89
N MET A 42 10.28 4.80 -12.49
CA MET A 42 10.75 3.54 -13.04
C MET A 42 9.95 3.16 -14.28
N ARG A 43 10.64 2.85 -15.39
CA ARG A 43 10.02 2.20 -16.56
C ARG A 43 9.43 0.85 -16.14
N THR A 44 8.27 0.46 -16.68
CA THR A 44 7.52 -0.74 -16.28
C THR A 44 8.39 -2.00 -16.24
N ASN A 45 9.26 -2.20 -17.23
CA ASN A 45 10.15 -3.36 -17.31
C ASN A 45 11.22 -3.38 -16.20
N ARG A 46 11.59 -2.22 -15.65
CA ARG A 46 12.53 -2.13 -14.52
C ARG A 46 11.89 -2.46 -13.17
N LYS A 47 10.56 -2.40 -13.04
CA LYS A 47 9.87 -2.73 -11.78
C LYS A 47 10.14 -4.18 -11.39
N HIS A 48 10.06 -5.11 -12.34
CA HIS A 48 10.41 -6.52 -12.11
C HIS A 48 11.89 -6.73 -11.87
N ARG A 49 12.75 -5.91 -12.49
CA ARG A 49 14.21 -5.99 -12.33
C ARG A 49 14.65 -5.72 -10.90
N VAL A 50 14.02 -4.78 -10.19
CA VAL A 50 14.35 -4.51 -8.77
C VAL A 50 14.13 -5.74 -7.90
N PHE A 51 13.01 -6.43 -8.06
CA PHE A 51 12.72 -7.67 -7.32
C PHE A 51 13.62 -8.83 -7.75
N PHE A 52 13.96 -8.91 -9.03
CA PHE A 52 14.95 -9.88 -9.53
C PHE A 52 16.33 -9.65 -8.92
N ASP A 53 16.82 -8.40 -8.90
CA ASP A 53 18.10 -8.04 -8.33
C ASP A 53 18.11 -8.27 -6.80
N ALA A 54 17.01 -7.96 -6.11
CA ALA A 54 16.84 -8.27 -4.70
C ALA A 54 16.93 -9.78 -4.44
N ARG A 55 16.19 -10.60 -5.21
CA ARG A 55 16.26 -12.07 -5.13
C ARG A 55 17.66 -12.59 -5.38
N LYS A 56 18.39 -12.06 -6.36
CA LYS A 56 19.77 -12.47 -6.65
C LYS A 56 20.71 -12.17 -5.48
N LYS A 57 20.48 -11.06 -4.76
CA LYS A 57 21.31 -10.65 -3.62
C LYS A 57 20.99 -11.38 -2.32
N THR A 58 19.71 -11.64 -2.06
CA THR A 58 19.26 -12.22 -0.78
C THR A 58 18.98 -13.72 -0.85
N GLY A 59 18.83 -14.29 -2.06
CA GLY A 59 18.31 -15.64 -2.28
C GLY A 59 16.79 -15.76 -2.10
N ILE A 60 16.12 -14.72 -1.59
CA ILE A 60 14.70 -14.77 -1.25
C ILE A 60 13.85 -14.39 -2.45
N ASN A 61 12.92 -15.26 -2.85
CA ASN A 61 12.01 -15.01 -3.96
C ASN A 61 10.84 -14.10 -3.54
N ILE A 62 11.10 -12.79 -3.44
CA ILE A 62 10.09 -11.78 -3.09
C ILE A 62 9.51 -11.17 -4.37
N THR A 63 8.18 -11.16 -4.46
CA THR A 63 7.45 -10.49 -5.55
C THR A 63 6.44 -9.48 -4.98
N PRO A 64 5.97 -8.49 -5.76
CA PRO A 64 4.90 -7.59 -5.32
C PRO A 64 3.62 -8.31 -4.90
N GLN A 65 3.34 -9.48 -5.47
CA GLN A 65 2.21 -10.30 -5.10
C GLN A 65 2.40 -10.89 -3.70
N ILE A 66 3.55 -11.52 -3.46
CA ILE A 66 3.89 -12.09 -2.14
C ILE A 66 3.88 -11.01 -1.06
N LEU A 67 4.39 -9.80 -1.36
CA LEU A 67 4.34 -8.68 -0.41
C LEU A 67 2.91 -8.24 -0.08
N ARG A 68 1.99 -8.29 -1.05
CA ARG A 68 0.58 -7.95 -0.83
C ARG A 68 -0.12 -9.02 0.00
N GLU A 69 0.14 -10.30 -0.29
CA GLU A 69 -0.39 -11.42 0.47
C GLU A 69 0.12 -11.37 1.92
N TRP A 70 1.42 -11.17 2.11
CA TRP A 70 2.03 -11.00 3.42
C TRP A 70 1.41 -9.83 4.20
N PHE A 71 1.24 -8.67 3.57
CA PHE A 71 0.58 -7.52 4.21
C PHE A 71 -0.85 -7.87 4.66
N ALA A 72 -1.62 -8.58 3.83
CA ALA A 72 -2.98 -8.97 4.18
C ALA A 72 -3.01 -9.94 5.37
N CYS A 73 -2.15 -10.97 5.35
CA CYS A 73 -2.01 -11.94 6.43
C CYS A 73 -1.59 -11.27 7.74
N GLU A 74 -0.61 -10.37 7.69
CA GLU A 74 -0.10 -9.70 8.88
C GLU A 74 -1.14 -8.75 9.49
N MET A 75 -1.87 -7.98 8.67
CA MET A 75 -2.96 -7.14 9.15
C MET A 75 -4.08 -7.98 9.80
N GLY A 76 -4.42 -9.13 9.21
CA GLY A 76 -5.35 -10.08 9.82
C GLY A 76 -4.85 -10.62 11.17
N ARG A 77 -3.56 -10.97 11.26
CA ARG A 77 -2.90 -11.42 12.51
C ARG A 77 -2.93 -10.33 13.59
N LEU A 78 -2.83 -9.06 13.20
CA LEU A 78 -2.95 -7.89 14.08
C LEU A 78 -4.41 -7.55 14.44
N GLY A 79 -5.38 -8.39 14.05
CA GLY A 79 -6.79 -8.25 14.40
C GLY A 79 -7.56 -7.26 13.53
N VAL A 80 -7.01 -6.86 12.39
CA VAL A 80 -7.71 -5.98 11.44
C VAL A 80 -8.73 -6.81 10.64
N PRO A 81 -10.02 -6.44 10.65
CA PRO A 81 -11.03 -7.16 9.88
C PRO A 81 -10.77 -7.12 8.37
N ASP A 82 -11.01 -8.23 7.68
CA ASP A 82 -10.75 -8.42 6.24
C ASP A 82 -11.28 -7.30 5.35
N ARG A 83 -12.47 -6.76 5.65
CA ARG A 83 -13.05 -5.63 4.91
C ARG A 83 -12.15 -4.39 4.87
N TYR A 84 -11.40 -4.13 5.94
CA TYR A 84 -10.46 -3.02 6.01
C TYR A 84 -9.12 -3.37 5.36
N VAL A 85 -8.69 -4.63 5.43
CA VAL A 85 -7.53 -5.14 4.69
C VAL A 85 -7.73 -5.03 3.17
N ASP A 86 -8.92 -5.43 2.71
CA ASP A 86 -9.37 -5.28 1.33
C ASP A 86 -9.38 -3.82 0.92
N ALA A 87 -9.91 -2.94 1.77
CA ALA A 87 -9.89 -1.50 1.58
C ALA A 87 -8.45 -0.97 1.41
N PHE A 88 -7.51 -1.29 2.30
CA PHE A 88 -6.10 -0.89 2.18
C PHE A 88 -5.44 -1.36 0.86
N CYS A 89 -5.91 -2.50 0.33
CA CYS A 89 -5.48 -3.06 -0.95
C CYS A 89 -6.26 -2.49 -2.17
N GLY A 90 -7.15 -1.52 -1.99
CA GLY A 90 -7.95 -0.89 -3.03
C GLY A 90 -9.17 -1.70 -3.50
N ARG A 91 -9.58 -2.72 -2.73
CA ARG A 91 -10.74 -3.59 -2.99
C ARG A 91 -11.94 -3.19 -2.13
N VAL A 92 -12.44 -1.97 -2.31
CA VAL A 92 -13.64 -1.50 -1.59
C VAL A 92 -14.92 -1.96 -2.30
N PRO A 93 -15.95 -2.45 -1.57
CA PRO A 93 -17.23 -2.83 -2.16
C PRO A 93 -17.85 -1.72 -3.01
N ARG A 94 -18.37 -2.10 -4.19
CA ARG A 94 -18.97 -1.16 -5.14
C ARG A 94 -20.37 -0.72 -4.75
N SER A 95 -21.13 -1.58 -4.06
CA SER A 95 -22.54 -1.33 -3.75
C SER A 95 -22.69 -0.40 -2.55
N VAL A 96 -23.66 0.50 -2.66
CA VAL A 96 -24.04 1.44 -1.57
C VAL A 96 -24.47 0.66 -0.32
N LEU A 97 -25.13 -0.49 -0.49
CA LEU A 97 -25.56 -1.36 0.60
C LEU A 97 -24.38 -1.88 1.44
N ALA A 98 -23.31 -2.34 0.80
CA ALA A 98 -22.12 -2.81 1.53
C ALA A 98 -21.34 -1.67 2.21
N ARG A 99 -21.43 -0.45 1.66
CA ARG A 99 -20.86 0.76 2.27
C ARG A 99 -21.69 1.30 3.44
N HIS A 100 -22.98 1.00 3.50
CA HIS A 100 -23.86 1.44 4.59
C HIS A 100 -23.51 0.82 5.94
N TYR A 101 -22.91 -0.37 5.94
CA TYR A 101 -22.55 -1.09 7.16
C TYR A 101 -21.08 -0.95 7.56
N THR A 102 -20.26 -0.28 6.75
CA THR A 102 -18.82 -0.14 7.02
C THR A 102 -18.33 1.26 6.66
N ASP A 103 -17.85 1.97 7.67
CA ASP A 103 -17.22 3.26 7.48
C ASP A 103 -15.82 3.09 6.84
N PHE A 104 -15.72 3.48 5.58
CA PHE A 104 -14.47 3.54 4.80
C PHE A 104 -13.93 4.98 4.69
N SER A 105 -14.31 5.87 5.61
CA SER A 105 -13.73 7.21 5.69
C SER A 105 -12.20 7.12 5.86
N PRO A 106 -11.42 8.01 5.23
CA PRO A 106 -9.97 8.04 5.42
C PRO A 106 -9.56 8.13 6.90
N GLU A 107 -10.35 8.85 7.70
CA GLU A 107 -10.13 9.03 9.13
C GLU A 107 -10.24 7.69 9.87
N LYS A 108 -11.32 6.92 9.63
CA LYS A 108 -11.51 5.62 10.26
C LYS A 108 -10.47 4.60 9.83
N LEU A 109 -10.13 4.60 8.54
CA LEU A 109 -9.10 3.71 8.01
C LEU A 109 -7.72 4.02 8.59
N LYS A 110 -7.40 5.30 8.80
CA LYS A 110 -6.17 5.72 9.46
C LYS A 110 -6.13 5.24 10.91
N GLU A 111 -7.22 5.44 11.66
CA GLU A 111 -7.33 4.97 13.05
C GLU A 111 -7.08 3.47 13.16
N ILE A 112 -7.70 2.68 12.28
CA ILE A 112 -7.53 1.22 12.23
C ILE A 112 -6.09 0.84 11.86
N TYR A 113 -5.51 1.50 10.86
CA TYR A 113 -4.14 1.25 10.42
C TYR A 113 -3.12 1.55 11.53
N ASP A 114 -3.26 2.70 12.19
CA ASP A 114 -2.38 3.12 13.28
C ASP A 114 -2.51 2.18 14.49
N LYS A 115 -3.75 1.78 14.84
CA LYS A 115 -4.01 0.84 15.94
C LYS A 115 -3.42 -0.55 15.69
N ALA A 116 -3.34 -0.99 14.42
CA ALA A 116 -2.71 -2.26 14.08
C ALA A 116 -1.23 -2.30 14.45
N GLY A 117 -0.55 -1.15 14.50
CA GLY A 117 0.83 -1.07 14.97
C GLY A 117 1.82 -1.84 14.09
N LEU A 118 1.57 -1.93 12.79
CA LEU A 118 2.36 -2.70 11.83
C LEU A 118 3.85 -2.28 11.85
N LYS A 119 4.73 -3.25 12.12
CA LYS A 119 6.19 -3.13 12.09
C LYS A 119 6.80 -4.27 11.27
N VAL A 120 7.84 -3.97 10.51
CA VAL A 120 8.48 -4.90 9.56
C VAL A 120 9.94 -5.17 9.93
N LEU A 121 10.65 -4.17 10.45
CA LEU A 121 12.08 -4.21 10.72
C LEU A 121 12.30 -4.06 12.23
N ASN A 122 12.22 -5.18 12.96
CA ASN A 122 12.51 -5.22 14.39
C ASN A 122 13.97 -4.89 14.68
#